data_AF-A0A8T5JIE7-F1
#
_entry.id   AF-A0A8T5JIE7-F1
#
_cell.length_a   1.000
_cell.length_b   1.000
_cell.length_c   1.000
_cell.angle_alpha   90.00
_cell.angle_beta   90.00
_cell.angle_gamma   90.00
#
_symmetry.space_group_name_H-M   'P 1'
#
loop_
_entity.id
_entity.type
_entity.pdbx_description
1 polymer ?
#
loop_
_entity_poly.entity_id
_entity_poly.type
_entity_poly.pdbx_seq_one_letter_code
_entity_poly.pdbx_strand_id
1 'polypeptide(L)'
;MDPLDALREAGRIAAKVRDNTIKEIEPGIKIVDICDVVNRRVAEQGAKMAFPTNVDINHVAAHYCSPINDKTVIPEKSLVKLDIGVHVDGYIADTAVTKCFDSEYEYLVEAAKAGLDAAIQTIRPGIKANVIGSAIENAINGKGARPISNLTGHKLARYVVHCPGYSIPNVGGFGSHTIQEGDVYAIEPFAVPRSANGQVTDGPPSNIYLMQKKRNVKGRAKIMMKFIQSEYKTLPFASRWVLRKFKGSEGEAAFKELLKSKVVTSYPQLLERTRGMVAQAEHSVIVTEDGCEVTTV
;
A
#
# COMPACT_ATOMS: atom_id res chain seq x y z
N MET A 1 -11.70 -9.68 20.12
CA MET A 1 -11.73 -10.54 18.93
C MET A 1 -10.44 -11.35 18.92
N ASP A 2 -10.48 -12.61 18.50
CA ASP A 2 -9.28 -13.42 18.27
C ASP A 2 -8.38 -12.74 17.21
N PRO A 3 -7.04 -12.79 17.33
CA PRO A 3 -6.13 -12.26 16.30
C PRO A 3 -6.43 -12.70 14.86
N LEU A 4 -6.73 -13.99 14.63
CA LEU A 4 -7.01 -14.53 13.29
C LEU A 4 -8.36 -14.03 12.77
N ASP A 5 -9.37 -13.96 13.64
CA ASP A 5 -10.67 -13.41 13.27
C ASP A 5 -10.57 -11.91 12.93
N ALA A 6 -9.72 -11.17 13.63
CA ALA A 6 -9.48 -9.76 13.33
C ALA A 6 -8.76 -9.56 11.98
N LEU A 7 -7.81 -10.43 11.63
CA LEU A 7 -7.16 -10.44 10.31
C LEU A 7 -8.16 -10.76 9.19
N ARG A 8 -8.99 -11.79 9.38
CA ARG A 8 -10.05 -12.18 8.43
C ARG A 8 -11.07 -11.08 8.23
N GLU A 9 -11.52 -10.45 9.32
CA GLU A 9 -12.49 -9.35 9.25
C GLU A 9 -11.89 -8.10 8.58
N ALA A 10 -10.64 -7.74 8.90
CA ALA A 10 -9.93 -6.68 8.20
C ALA A 10 -9.83 -6.97 6.70
N GLY A 11 -9.49 -8.21 6.33
CA GLY A 11 -9.36 -8.67 4.95
C GLY A 11 -10.69 -8.63 4.18
N ARG A 12 -11.76 -9.15 4.78
CA ARG A 12 -13.12 -9.10 4.22
C ARG A 12 -13.59 -7.66 3.97
N ILE A 13 -13.33 -6.76 4.91
CA ILE A 13 -13.68 -5.34 4.75
C ILE A 13 -12.84 -4.70 3.64
N ALA A 14 -11.53 -4.92 3.64
CA ALA A 14 -10.63 -4.41 2.60
C ALA A 14 -11.08 -4.89 1.20
N ALA A 15 -11.22 -6.20 0.98
CA ALA A 15 -11.67 -6.77 -0.29
C ALA A 15 -12.98 -6.13 -0.79
N LYS A 16 -13.99 -6.08 0.08
CA LYS A 16 -15.29 -5.46 -0.24
C LYS A 16 -15.15 -3.98 -0.63
N VAL A 17 -14.34 -3.21 0.09
CA VAL A 17 -14.14 -1.79 -0.21
C VAL A 17 -13.34 -1.60 -1.49
N ARG A 18 -12.26 -2.37 -1.70
CA ARG A 18 -11.44 -2.38 -2.92
C ARG A 18 -12.32 -2.63 -4.15
N ASP A 19 -13.06 -3.74 -4.14
CA ASP A 19 -13.81 -4.23 -5.30
C ASP A 19 -14.99 -3.33 -5.65
N ASN A 20 -15.63 -2.71 -4.67
CA ASN A 20 -16.69 -1.73 -4.93
C ASN A 20 -16.10 -0.41 -5.42
N THR A 21 -14.99 0.04 -4.86
CA THR A 21 -14.39 1.33 -5.22
C THR A 21 -13.77 1.28 -6.61
N ILE A 22 -13.04 0.23 -6.96
CA ILE A 22 -12.38 0.13 -8.27
C ILE A 22 -13.38 0.16 -9.44
N LYS A 23 -14.59 -0.39 -9.24
CA LYS A 23 -15.69 -0.34 -10.22
C LYS A 23 -16.20 1.08 -10.47
N GLU A 24 -16.13 1.94 -9.47
CA GLU A 24 -16.61 3.32 -9.52
C GLU A 24 -15.55 4.31 -9.98
N ILE A 25 -14.27 3.93 -10.03
CA ILE A 25 -13.20 4.77 -10.56
C ILE A 25 -13.40 4.89 -12.07
N GLU A 26 -13.55 6.09 -12.59
CA GLU A 26 -13.68 6.41 -14.02
C GLU A 26 -12.86 7.68 -14.32
N PRO A 27 -12.48 7.93 -15.60
CA PRO A 27 -11.83 9.16 -16.00
C PRO A 27 -12.61 10.41 -15.54
N GLY A 28 -11.87 11.45 -15.16
CA GLY A 28 -12.42 12.71 -14.66
C GLY A 28 -12.77 12.73 -13.16
N ILE A 29 -12.82 11.58 -12.48
CA ILE A 29 -13.03 11.55 -11.02
C ILE A 29 -11.79 12.09 -10.31
N LYS A 30 -11.99 12.93 -9.27
CA LYS A 30 -10.87 13.44 -8.47
C LYS A 30 -10.33 12.35 -7.54
N ILE A 31 -9.01 12.29 -7.44
CA ILE A 31 -8.35 11.31 -6.58
C ILE A 31 -8.72 11.50 -5.10
N VAL A 32 -8.85 12.75 -4.65
CA VAL A 32 -9.25 13.05 -3.28
C VAL A 32 -10.63 12.49 -2.93
N ASP A 33 -11.56 12.49 -3.88
CA ASP A 33 -12.92 11.97 -3.69
C ASP A 33 -12.88 10.44 -3.56
N ILE A 34 -12.03 9.75 -4.35
CA ILE A 34 -11.78 8.31 -4.22
C ILE A 34 -11.25 7.99 -2.82
N CYS A 35 -10.20 8.69 -2.37
CA CYS A 35 -9.64 8.48 -1.03
C CYS A 35 -10.68 8.70 0.08
N ASP A 36 -11.54 9.71 -0.05
CA ASP A 36 -12.57 10.02 0.95
C ASP A 36 -13.68 8.96 0.98
N VAL A 37 -14.08 8.43 -0.19
CA VAL A 37 -15.04 7.32 -0.30
C VAL A 37 -14.49 6.06 0.36
N VAL A 38 -13.23 5.69 0.14
CA VAL A 38 -12.61 4.53 0.78
C VAL A 38 -12.62 4.69 2.31
N ASN A 39 -12.14 5.83 2.82
CA ASN A 39 -12.11 6.10 4.27
C ASN A 39 -13.50 5.97 4.90
N ARG A 40 -14.53 6.52 4.23
CA ARG A 40 -15.91 6.44 4.70
C ARG A 40 -16.42 4.99 4.73
N ARG A 41 -16.24 4.25 3.64
CA ARG A 41 -16.73 2.85 3.54
C ARG A 41 -16.08 1.94 4.57
N VAL A 42 -14.77 2.12 4.84
CA VAL A 42 -14.07 1.37 5.89
C VAL A 42 -14.65 1.70 7.27
N ALA A 43 -14.88 2.99 7.56
CA ALA A 43 -15.46 3.41 8.84
C ALA A 43 -16.91 2.92 9.03
N GLU A 44 -17.72 2.89 7.96
CA GLU A 44 -19.10 2.36 7.97
C GLU A 44 -19.16 0.84 8.28
N GLN A 45 -18.08 0.11 8.01
CA GLN A 45 -17.94 -1.31 8.40
C GLN A 45 -17.36 -1.48 9.82
N GLY A 46 -17.12 -0.39 10.56
CA GLY A 46 -16.59 -0.45 11.93
C GLY A 46 -15.07 -0.68 12.02
N ALA A 47 -14.35 -0.63 10.91
CA ALA A 47 -12.89 -0.75 10.86
C ALA A 47 -12.20 0.61 10.72
N LYS A 48 -10.87 0.61 10.76
CA LYS A 48 -10.03 1.80 10.54
C LYS A 48 -9.03 1.56 9.43
N MET A 49 -8.52 2.64 8.85
CA MET A 49 -7.46 2.56 7.84
C MET A 49 -6.13 2.16 8.47
N ALA A 50 -5.43 1.19 7.87
CA ALA A 50 -4.07 0.82 8.25
C ALA A 50 -3.02 1.80 7.71
N PHE A 51 -3.30 2.40 6.56
CA PHE A 51 -2.51 3.47 5.97
C PHE A 51 -3.41 4.27 4.99
N PRO A 52 -2.99 5.47 4.55
CA PRO A 52 -3.80 6.27 3.64
C PRO A 52 -4.03 5.59 2.31
N THR A 53 -5.24 5.64 1.77
CA THR A 53 -5.52 5.15 0.41
C THR A 53 -4.54 5.73 -0.59
N ASN A 54 -3.86 4.85 -1.33
CA ASN A 54 -3.00 5.23 -2.43
C ASN A 54 -3.80 5.11 -3.74
N VAL A 55 -3.63 6.09 -4.61
CA VAL A 55 -4.21 6.07 -5.97
C VAL A 55 -3.12 6.49 -6.94
N ASP A 56 -2.36 5.51 -7.38
CA ASP A 56 -1.14 5.72 -8.14
C ASP A 56 -1.37 5.57 -9.64
N ILE A 57 -1.04 6.61 -10.39
CA ILE A 57 -1.36 6.72 -11.81
C ILE A 57 -0.11 6.51 -12.67
N ASN A 58 -0.23 5.63 -13.67
CA ASN A 58 0.77 5.36 -14.70
C ASN A 58 2.10 4.93 -14.10
N HIS A 59 3.11 5.80 -14.17
CA HIS A 59 4.47 5.54 -13.74
C HIS A 59 4.72 5.73 -12.24
N VAL A 60 3.76 6.34 -11.54
CA VAL A 60 3.78 6.32 -10.08
C VAL A 60 3.45 4.89 -9.69
N ALA A 61 4.40 4.22 -9.03
CA ALA A 61 4.29 2.83 -8.63
C ALA A 61 3.50 2.69 -7.33
N ALA A 62 3.80 3.54 -6.33
CA ALA A 62 3.18 3.54 -5.01
C ALA A 62 3.35 4.90 -4.32
N HIS A 63 2.69 5.05 -3.17
CA HIS A 63 2.81 6.20 -2.26
C HIS A 63 2.22 7.51 -2.77
N TYR A 64 1.30 7.54 -3.72
CA TYR A 64 0.53 8.74 -3.99
C TYR A 64 -0.77 8.75 -3.19
N CYS A 65 -0.85 9.66 -2.21
CA CYS A 65 -2.09 9.99 -1.53
C CYS A 65 -2.44 11.45 -1.78
N SER A 66 -3.67 11.76 -2.22
CA SER A 66 -4.06 13.16 -2.43
C SER A 66 -3.90 14.01 -1.16
N PRO A 67 -3.42 15.26 -1.24
CA PRO A 67 -3.48 16.25 -0.15
C PRO A 67 -4.86 16.93 -0.04
N ILE A 68 -5.03 17.85 0.93
CA ILE A 68 -6.22 18.72 1.00
C ILE A 68 -6.31 19.55 -0.28
N ASN A 69 -7.51 19.70 -0.83
CA ASN A 69 -7.82 20.51 -2.02
C ASN A 69 -7.12 20.05 -3.31
N ASP A 70 -6.66 18.80 -3.36
CA ASP A 70 -6.13 18.22 -4.58
C ASP A 70 -7.16 18.27 -5.70
N LYS A 71 -6.71 18.71 -6.88
CA LYS A 71 -7.52 18.85 -8.09
C LYS A 71 -7.20 17.78 -9.13
N THR A 72 -6.27 16.88 -8.83
CA THR A 72 -5.85 15.81 -9.71
C THR A 72 -7.03 14.87 -9.97
N VAL A 73 -7.26 14.56 -11.26
CA VAL A 73 -8.32 13.67 -11.73
C VAL A 73 -7.73 12.48 -12.47
N ILE A 74 -8.50 11.39 -12.55
CA ILE A 74 -8.13 10.21 -13.35
C ILE A 74 -8.09 10.58 -14.84
N PRO A 75 -6.98 10.31 -15.57
CA PRO A 75 -6.90 10.54 -17.02
C PRO A 75 -7.62 9.46 -17.84
N GLU A 76 -8.08 9.82 -19.04
CA GLU A 76 -8.78 8.93 -19.99
C GLU A 76 -7.97 7.69 -20.42
N LYS A 77 -6.65 7.83 -20.58
CA LYS A 77 -5.75 6.73 -20.95
C LYS A 77 -4.72 6.54 -19.85
N SER A 78 -5.08 5.76 -18.84
CA SER A 78 -4.25 5.59 -17.67
C SER A 78 -4.31 4.20 -17.05
N LEU A 79 -3.26 3.84 -16.33
CA LEU A 79 -3.26 2.74 -15.38
C LEU A 79 -3.41 3.31 -13.98
N VAL A 80 -4.47 2.93 -13.28
CA VAL A 80 -4.79 3.41 -11.94
C VAL A 80 -4.67 2.27 -10.97
N LYS A 81 -3.72 2.36 -10.04
CA LYS A 81 -3.57 1.41 -8.94
C LYS A 81 -4.32 1.95 -7.74
N LEU A 82 -5.26 1.18 -7.21
CA LEU A 82 -5.95 1.45 -5.96
C LEU A 82 -5.41 0.50 -4.92
N ASP A 83 -4.75 1.06 -3.91
CA ASP A 83 -4.13 0.33 -2.81
C ASP A 83 -4.71 0.83 -1.48
N ILE A 84 -5.23 -0.12 -0.70
CA ILE A 84 -5.96 0.13 0.53
C ILE A 84 -5.49 -0.78 1.67
N GLY A 85 -5.28 -0.14 2.83
CA GLY A 85 -5.01 -0.82 4.08
C GLY A 85 -6.15 -0.65 5.06
N VAL A 86 -6.63 -1.75 5.64
CA VAL A 86 -7.65 -1.77 6.70
C VAL A 86 -7.11 -2.49 7.91
N HIS A 87 -7.52 -2.07 9.11
CA HIS A 87 -7.23 -2.82 10.32
C HIS A 87 -8.42 -2.94 11.26
N VAL A 88 -8.47 -4.05 12.00
CA VAL A 88 -9.33 -4.27 13.15
C VAL A 88 -8.43 -4.47 14.37
N ASP A 89 -8.51 -3.58 15.36
CA ASP A 89 -7.65 -3.60 16.58
C ASP A 89 -6.13 -3.68 16.34
N GLY A 90 -5.69 -3.24 15.15
CA GLY A 90 -4.30 -3.22 14.70
C GLY A 90 -3.90 -4.41 13.86
N TYR A 91 -4.76 -5.42 13.67
CA TYR A 91 -4.55 -6.51 12.73
C TYR A 91 -4.88 -6.04 11.32
N ILE A 92 -3.90 -6.09 10.43
CA ILE A 92 -3.91 -5.38 9.15
C ILE A 92 -4.27 -6.34 8.03
N ALA A 93 -5.09 -5.85 7.10
CA ALA A 93 -5.18 -6.35 5.76
C ALA A 93 -4.77 -5.24 4.78
N ASP A 94 -3.95 -5.65 3.83
CA ASP A 94 -3.32 -4.86 2.79
C ASP A 94 -3.66 -5.46 1.42
N THR A 95 -4.14 -4.63 0.50
CA THR A 95 -4.55 -5.10 -0.81
C THR A 95 -4.66 -3.99 -1.84
N ALA A 96 -4.29 -4.34 -3.08
CA ALA A 96 -4.27 -3.44 -4.21
C ALA A 96 -4.76 -4.12 -5.49
N VAL A 97 -5.30 -3.29 -6.39
CA VAL A 97 -5.73 -3.69 -7.73
C VAL A 97 -5.46 -2.57 -8.74
N THR A 98 -5.16 -2.95 -9.98
CA THR A 98 -5.02 -2.00 -11.08
C THR A 98 -6.27 -2.00 -11.96
N LYS A 99 -6.82 -0.82 -12.24
CA LYS A 99 -7.78 -0.59 -13.33
C LYS A 99 -7.07 0.08 -14.51
N CYS A 100 -7.30 -0.45 -15.69
CA CYS A 100 -6.68 -0.02 -16.92
C CYS A 100 -7.71 0.67 -17.81
N PHE A 101 -7.40 1.91 -18.22
CA PHE A 101 -8.17 2.68 -19.18
C PHE A 101 -7.46 2.82 -20.53
N ASP A 102 -6.27 2.22 -20.66
CA ASP A 102 -5.52 2.16 -21.91
C ASP A 102 -5.24 0.70 -22.26
N SER A 103 -6.06 0.14 -23.13
CA SER A 103 -6.06 -1.29 -23.48
C SER A 103 -4.70 -1.82 -23.95
N GLU A 104 -3.80 -0.94 -24.42
CA GLU A 104 -2.41 -1.31 -24.77
C GLU A 104 -1.66 -1.94 -23.57
N TYR A 105 -2.03 -1.56 -22.35
CA TYR A 105 -1.35 -1.94 -21.12
C TYR A 105 -2.12 -2.97 -20.28
N GLU A 106 -3.21 -3.53 -20.79
CA GLU A 106 -3.99 -4.56 -20.07
C GLU A 106 -3.13 -5.78 -19.71
N TYR A 107 -2.17 -6.13 -20.58
CA TYR A 107 -1.24 -7.24 -20.32
C TYR A 107 -0.39 -7.02 -19.06
N LEU A 108 -0.15 -5.79 -18.62
CA LEU A 108 0.56 -5.50 -17.36
C LEU A 108 -0.28 -5.85 -16.15
N VAL A 109 -1.60 -5.60 -16.21
CA VAL A 109 -2.53 -5.99 -15.15
C VAL A 109 -2.57 -7.50 -15.02
N GLU A 110 -2.65 -8.20 -16.16
CA GLU A 110 -2.61 -9.67 -16.20
C GLU A 110 -1.26 -10.25 -15.78
N ALA A 111 -0.16 -9.54 -16.04
CA ALA A 111 1.17 -9.91 -15.55
C ALA A 111 1.28 -9.79 -14.03
N ALA A 112 0.85 -8.68 -13.45
CA ALA A 112 0.87 -8.47 -12.00
C ALA A 112 0.02 -9.52 -11.27
N LYS A 113 -1.20 -9.81 -11.78
CA LYS A 113 -2.06 -10.89 -11.26
C LYS A 113 -1.39 -12.26 -11.37
N ALA A 114 -0.80 -12.60 -12.51
CA ALA A 114 -0.09 -13.87 -12.68
C ALA A 114 1.09 -14.01 -11.69
N GLY A 115 1.81 -12.92 -11.42
CA GLY A 115 2.82 -12.88 -10.36
C GLY A 115 2.23 -13.17 -8.98
N LEU A 116 1.09 -12.55 -8.65
CA LEU A 116 0.42 -12.72 -7.37
C LEU A 116 -0.07 -14.16 -7.18
N ASP A 117 -0.72 -14.73 -8.20
CA ASP A 117 -1.20 -16.11 -8.18
C ASP A 117 -0.04 -17.10 -7.99
N ALA A 118 1.08 -16.89 -8.70
CA ALA A 118 2.27 -17.72 -8.57
C ALA A 118 2.87 -17.64 -7.15
N ALA A 119 2.86 -16.45 -6.54
CA ALA A 119 3.32 -16.26 -5.18
C ALA A 119 2.43 -17.00 -4.16
N ILE A 120 1.11 -16.87 -4.28
CA ILE A 120 0.12 -17.53 -3.41
C ILE A 120 0.23 -19.05 -3.52
N GLN A 121 0.45 -19.59 -4.73
CA GLN A 121 0.66 -21.03 -4.93
C GLN A 121 2.02 -21.52 -4.37
N THR A 122 3.00 -20.63 -4.25
CA THR A 122 4.35 -20.97 -3.82
C THR A 122 4.49 -20.91 -2.30
N ILE A 123 3.95 -19.86 -1.67
CA ILE A 123 4.15 -19.56 -0.25
C ILE A 123 3.66 -20.69 0.66
N ARG A 124 4.54 -21.14 1.54
CA ARG A 124 4.30 -22.14 2.59
C ARG A 124 5.43 -22.08 3.63
N PRO A 125 5.26 -22.62 4.84
CA PRO A 125 6.32 -22.69 5.84
C PRO A 125 7.59 -23.37 5.32
N GLY A 126 8.75 -22.90 5.77
CA GLY A 126 10.05 -23.53 5.48
C GLY A 126 10.71 -23.13 4.16
N ILE A 127 9.98 -22.50 3.23
CA ILE A 127 10.60 -21.96 2.01
C ILE A 127 11.24 -20.60 2.28
N LYS A 128 12.22 -20.23 1.46
CA LYS A 128 12.83 -18.90 1.51
C LYS A 128 12.04 -17.90 0.67
N ALA A 129 11.94 -16.65 1.12
CA ALA A 129 11.18 -15.61 0.41
C ALA A 129 11.69 -15.33 -1.03
N ASN A 130 12.99 -15.52 -1.31
CA ASN A 130 13.52 -15.43 -2.68
C ASN A 130 12.99 -16.51 -3.64
N VAL A 131 12.51 -17.66 -3.14
CA VAL A 131 11.85 -18.69 -3.97
C VAL A 131 10.50 -18.18 -4.47
N ILE A 132 9.76 -17.47 -3.62
CA ILE A 132 8.52 -16.79 -3.99
C ILE A 132 8.82 -15.70 -5.03
N GLY A 133 9.88 -14.92 -4.84
CA GLY A 133 10.30 -13.92 -5.81
C GLY A 133 10.67 -14.48 -7.18
N SER A 134 11.34 -15.64 -7.24
CA SER A 134 11.58 -16.34 -8.50
C SER A 134 10.28 -16.79 -9.19
N ALA A 135 9.27 -17.23 -8.43
CA ALA A 135 7.98 -17.62 -8.98
C ALA A 135 7.23 -16.40 -9.57
N ILE A 136 7.21 -15.29 -8.84
CA ILE A 136 6.65 -14.01 -9.29
C ILE A 136 7.34 -13.55 -10.59
N GLU A 137 8.67 -13.53 -10.58
CA GLU A 137 9.48 -13.08 -11.72
C GLU A 137 9.21 -13.91 -12.97
N ASN A 138 9.19 -15.23 -12.85
CA ASN A 138 8.90 -16.12 -13.97
C ASN A 138 7.50 -15.91 -14.54
N ALA A 139 6.49 -15.75 -13.67
CA ALA A 139 5.11 -15.53 -14.10
C ALA A 139 4.94 -14.17 -14.81
N ILE A 140 5.50 -13.09 -14.26
CA ILE A 140 5.47 -11.76 -14.89
C ILE A 140 6.23 -11.77 -16.22
N ASN A 141 7.41 -12.39 -16.25
CA ASN A 141 8.21 -12.50 -17.46
C ASN A 141 7.50 -13.29 -18.56
N GLY A 142 6.79 -14.37 -18.21
CA GLY A 142 6.00 -15.19 -19.14
C GLY A 142 4.83 -14.45 -19.79
N LYS A 143 4.37 -13.34 -19.19
CA LYS A 143 3.35 -12.44 -19.75
C LYS A 143 3.93 -11.31 -20.60
N GLY A 144 5.22 -11.33 -20.90
CA GLY A 144 5.89 -10.31 -21.71
C GLY A 144 6.17 -9.00 -20.97
N ALA A 145 6.01 -8.97 -19.65
CA ALA A 145 6.33 -7.84 -18.78
C ALA A 145 7.62 -8.10 -17.98
N ARG A 146 8.04 -7.16 -17.13
CA ARG A 146 9.17 -7.29 -16.19
C ARG A 146 8.71 -6.88 -14.78
N PRO A 147 9.17 -7.56 -13.71
CA PRO A 147 8.88 -7.12 -12.34
C PRO A 147 9.70 -5.89 -11.92
N ILE A 148 9.18 -5.09 -10.98
CA ILE A 148 9.99 -4.09 -10.27
C ILE A 148 10.83 -4.79 -9.20
N SER A 149 12.16 -4.64 -9.25
CA SER A 149 13.06 -5.44 -8.39
C SER A 149 13.33 -4.86 -7.00
N ASN A 150 13.15 -3.55 -6.82
CA ASN A 150 13.41 -2.85 -5.55
C ASN A 150 12.12 -2.34 -4.85
N LEU A 151 10.97 -2.91 -5.21
CA LEU A 151 9.69 -2.75 -4.51
C LEU A 151 9.09 -4.15 -4.33
N THR A 152 8.67 -4.46 -3.10
CA THR A 152 8.49 -5.84 -2.64
C THR A 152 7.38 -5.92 -1.62
N GLY A 153 6.67 -7.04 -1.57
CA GLY A 153 5.76 -7.35 -0.47
C GLY A 153 6.47 -7.40 0.87
N HIS A 154 5.68 -7.47 1.95
CA HIS A 154 6.20 -7.30 3.30
C HIS A 154 5.40 -8.05 4.35
N LYS A 155 6.07 -8.40 5.45
CA LYS A 155 5.42 -8.98 6.62
C LYS A 155 4.62 -7.92 7.36
N LEU A 156 3.38 -8.26 7.66
CA LEU A 156 2.45 -7.49 8.48
C LEU A 156 2.54 -7.95 9.94
N ALA A 157 2.38 -7.01 10.87
CA ALA A 157 2.18 -7.32 12.27
C ALA A 157 1.21 -6.31 12.90
N ARG A 158 0.81 -6.56 14.14
CA ARG A 158 -0.16 -5.70 14.82
C ARG A 158 0.36 -4.25 14.92
N TYR A 159 -0.35 -3.32 14.27
CA TYR A 159 0.02 -1.90 14.10
C TYR A 159 1.32 -1.65 13.32
N VAL A 160 1.83 -2.62 12.58
CA VAL A 160 3.07 -2.49 11.80
C VAL A 160 2.81 -2.98 10.38
N VAL A 161 2.75 -2.02 9.44
CA VAL A 161 2.60 -2.33 8.00
C VAL A 161 3.87 -3.01 7.48
N HIS A 162 5.05 -2.45 7.78
CA HIS A 162 6.32 -2.97 7.30
C HIS A 162 7.17 -3.52 8.45
N CYS A 163 7.24 -4.84 8.61
CA CYS A 163 8.20 -5.45 9.55
C CYS A 163 9.61 -5.43 8.95
N PRO A 164 10.59 -4.74 9.58
CA PRO A 164 11.94 -4.62 9.03
C PRO A 164 12.61 -6.00 8.85
N GLY A 165 13.21 -6.23 7.68
CA GLY A 165 13.95 -7.45 7.36
C GLY A 165 13.12 -8.61 6.80
N TYR A 166 11.80 -8.44 6.69
CA TYR A 166 10.88 -9.47 6.21
C TYR A 166 10.10 -8.99 4.96
N SER A 167 10.71 -9.12 3.78
CA SER A 167 10.09 -8.80 2.49
C SER A 167 9.86 -10.01 1.58
N ILE A 168 8.77 -10.00 0.81
CA ILE A 168 8.52 -10.92 -0.29
C ILE A 168 9.00 -10.26 -1.59
N PRO A 169 10.20 -10.57 -2.09
CA PRO A 169 10.73 -9.93 -3.28
C PRO A 169 9.91 -10.29 -4.52
N ASN A 170 9.92 -9.41 -5.52
CA ASN A 170 9.31 -9.64 -6.84
C ASN A 170 10.28 -10.24 -7.87
N VAL A 171 11.53 -10.44 -7.46
CA VAL A 171 12.60 -11.09 -8.24
C VAL A 171 13.29 -12.14 -7.41
N GLY A 172 13.86 -13.15 -8.08
CA GLY A 172 14.77 -14.08 -7.44
C GLY A 172 16.04 -13.38 -6.93
N GLY A 173 16.83 -14.07 -6.11
CA GLY A 173 18.09 -13.51 -5.60
C GLY A 173 18.79 -14.39 -4.58
N PHE A 174 19.91 -13.91 -4.05
CA PHE A 174 20.67 -14.61 -3.00
C PHE A 174 20.35 -14.06 -1.62
N GLY A 175 20.19 -14.97 -0.64
CA GLY A 175 19.93 -14.60 0.74
C GLY A 175 18.50 -14.10 0.95
N SER A 176 17.75 -14.76 1.82
CA SER A 176 16.42 -14.31 2.23
C SER A 176 16.02 -15.01 3.52
N HIS A 177 15.01 -14.49 4.20
CA HIS A 177 14.45 -15.11 5.39
C HIS A 177 13.57 -16.30 5.00
N THR A 178 13.32 -17.18 5.97
CA THR A 178 12.46 -18.36 5.82
C THR A 178 11.06 -18.01 6.30
N ILE A 179 10.05 -18.35 5.50
CA ILE A 179 8.64 -18.18 5.84
C ILE A 179 8.27 -19.12 6.99
N GLN A 180 7.58 -18.60 8.01
CA GLN A 180 7.12 -19.38 9.16
C GLN A 180 5.59 -19.52 9.13
N GLU A 181 5.09 -20.63 9.67
CA GLU A 181 3.65 -20.79 9.93
C GLU A 181 3.15 -19.68 10.87
N GLY A 182 1.94 -19.18 10.60
CA GLY A 182 1.33 -18.08 11.35
C GLY A 182 1.83 -16.69 10.97
N ASP A 183 2.84 -16.58 10.10
CA ASP A 183 3.23 -15.28 9.55
C ASP A 183 2.10 -14.68 8.70
N VAL A 184 2.04 -13.35 8.68
CA VAL A 184 1.10 -12.60 7.82
C VAL A 184 1.92 -11.76 6.85
N TYR A 185 1.62 -11.87 5.57
CA TYR A 185 2.32 -11.12 4.52
C TYR A 185 1.33 -10.40 3.61
N ALA A 186 1.69 -9.18 3.20
CA ALA A 186 1.20 -8.57 1.99
C ALA A 186 2.11 -9.02 0.83
N ILE A 187 1.51 -9.60 -0.22
CA ILE A 187 2.22 -10.05 -1.42
C ILE A 187 1.78 -9.12 -2.55
N GLU A 188 2.68 -8.28 -3.05
CA GLU A 188 2.38 -7.20 -4.02
C GLU A 188 3.34 -7.20 -5.22
N PRO A 189 3.02 -7.98 -6.27
CA PRO A 189 3.78 -7.91 -7.51
C PRO A 189 3.47 -6.67 -8.32
N PHE A 190 4.54 -6.03 -8.80
CA PHE A 190 4.47 -4.89 -9.72
C PHE A 190 5.03 -5.28 -11.08
N ALA A 191 4.27 -5.02 -12.14
CA ALA A 191 4.65 -5.31 -13.52
C ALA A 191 4.82 -4.02 -14.34
N VAL A 192 5.88 -3.98 -15.14
CA VAL A 192 6.21 -2.88 -16.07
C VAL A 192 6.52 -3.41 -17.47
N PRO A 193 6.44 -2.56 -18.53
CA PRO A 193 6.89 -2.93 -19.86
C PRO A 193 8.34 -3.40 -19.89
N ARG A 194 8.70 -4.27 -20.83
CA ARG A 194 10.10 -4.73 -21.01
C ARG A 194 11.08 -3.61 -21.36
N SER A 195 10.59 -2.52 -21.95
CA SER A 195 11.34 -1.31 -22.26
C SER A 195 11.60 -0.43 -21.03
N ALA A 196 10.87 -0.62 -19.92
CA ALA A 196 11.06 0.12 -18.69
C ALA A 196 12.27 -0.40 -17.90
N ASN A 197 12.75 0.40 -16.94
CA ASN A 197 13.90 0.05 -16.12
C ASN A 197 13.62 -1.16 -15.21
N GLY A 198 12.43 -1.20 -14.59
CA GLY A 198 12.09 -2.22 -13.59
C GLY A 198 12.65 -1.90 -12.20
N GLN A 199 12.89 -0.62 -11.92
CA GLN A 199 13.21 -0.13 -10.58
C GLN A 199 12.48 1.19 -10.32
N VAL A 200 12.16 1.44 -9.05
CA VAL A 200 11.61 2.72 -8.59
C VAL A 200 12.69 3.64 -8.02
N THR A 201 12.42 4.94 -8.05
CA THR A 201 13.19 6.01 -7.42
C THR A 201 12.27 6.96 -6.67
N ASP A 202 12.80 7.61 -5.63
CA ASP A 202 12.06 8.59 -4.85
C ASP A 202 11.61 9.78 -5.69
N GLY A 203 10.34 10.16 -5.50
CA GLY A 203 9.69 11.27 -6.15
C GLY A 203 9.36 12.43 -5.22
N PRO A 204 8.39 13.27 -5.63
CA PRO A 204 7.83 14.30 -4.78
C PRO A 204 7.22 13.71 -3.48
N PRO A 205 6.88 14.56 -2.49
CA PRO A 205 6.20 14.10 -1.29
C PRO A 205 4.91 13.31 -1.57
N SER A 206 4.71 12.20 -0.86
CA SER A 206 3.56 11.28 -0.99
C SER A 206 2.27 11.78 -0.35
N ASN A 207 2.39 12.76 0.56
CA ASN A 207 1.36 13.10 1.55
C ASN A 207 0.99 11.94 2.51
N ILE A 208 1.87 10.95 2.64
CA ILE A 208 1.83 9.86 3.62
C ILE A 208 2.95 10.12 4.62
N TYR A 209 2.63 10.03 5.91
CA TYR A 209 3.53 10.37 7.00
C TYR A 209 3.58 9.27 8.05
N LEU A 210 4.72 9.12 8.71
CA LEU A 210 4.90 8.22 9.85
C LEU A 210 5.35 9.01 11.07
N MET A 211 4.83 8.63 12.24
CA MET A 211 5.35 9.10 13.52
C MET A 211 6.73 8.48 13.78
N GLN A 212 7.70 9.32 14.10
CA GLN A 212 9.05 8.92 14.49
C GLN A 212 9.21 8.97 16.02
N LYS A 213 10.46 9.00 16.50
CA LYS A 213 10.78 9.15 17.92
C LYS A 213 10.25 10.47 18.49
N LYS A 214 9.79 10.42 19.74
CA LYS A 214 9.32 11.60 20.49
C LYS A 214 10.42 12.64 20.61
N ARG A 215 10.13 13.87 20.18
CA ARG A 215 10.96 15.06 20.41
C ARG A 215 10.13 16.12 21.11
N ASN A 216 10.83 17.05 21.78
CA ASN A 216 10.18 18.12 22.53
C ASN A 216 9.66 19.21 21.58
N VAL A 217 8.37 19.11 21.24
CA VAL A 217 7.58 20.18 20.61
C VAL A 217 6.66 20.84 21.65
N LYS A 218 6.23 22.08 21.42
CA LYS A 218 5.42 22.87 22.37
C LYS A 218 4.05 23.25 21.77
N GLY A 219 3.19 23.86 22.58
CA GLY A 219 1.92 24.44 22.14
C GLY A 219 1.04 23.49 21.31
N ARG A 220 0.48 24.00 20.21
CA ARG A 220 -0.43 23.29 19.31
C ARG A 220 0.23 22.08 18.63
N ALA A 221 1.53 22.13 18.33
CA ALA A 221 2.28 21.00 17.80
C ALA A 221 2.36 19.83 18.79
N LYS A 222 2.52 20.10 20.09
CA LYS A 222 2.48 19.05 21.14
C LYS A 222 1.12 18.37 21.22
N ILE A 223 0.03 19.14 21.13
CA ILE A 223 -1.33 18.60 21.14
C ILE A 223 -1.56 17.73 19.90
N MET A 224 -1.15 18.21 18.72
CA MET A 224 -1.23 17.47 17.46
C MET A 224 -0.41 16.17 17.50
N MET A 225 0.83 16.21 18.00
CA MET A 225 1.67 15.02 18.16
C MET A 225 1.00 13.97 19.05
N LYS A 226 0.41 14.37 20.19
CA LYS A 226 -0.32 13.46 21.09
C LYS A 226 -1.54 12.84 20.41
N PHE A 227 -2.27 13.62 19.61
CA PHE A 227 -3.38 13.09 18.82
C PHE A 227 -2.90 12.04 17.82
N ILE A 228 -1.88 12.34 17.01
CA ILE A 228 -1.33 11.39 16.02
C ILE A 228 -0.87 10.10 16.69
N GLN A 229 -0.18 10.19 17.84
CA GLN A 229 0.26 9.03 18.62
C GLN A 229 -0.89 8.18 19.14
N SER A 230 -1.95 8.81 19.62
CA SER A 230 -3.11 8.08 20.14
C SER A 230 -3.93 7.44 19.03
N GLU A 231 -4.12 8.16 17.93
CA GLU A 231 -5.02 7.75 16.85
C GLU A 231 -4.39 6.70 15.95
N TYR A 232 -3.17 6.96 15.47
CA TYR A 232 -2.52 6.12 14.45
C TYR A 232 -1.42 5.23 15.03
N LYS A 233 -0.96 5.49 16.26
CA LYS A 233 0.13 4.75 16.91
C LYS A 233 1.39 4.74 16.03
N THR A 234 1.69 3.60 15.41
CA THR A 234 2.83 3.35 14.52
C THR A 234 2.41 3.23 13.05
N LEU A 235 1.13 3.39 12.74
CA LEU A 235 0.60 3.31 11.39
C LEU A 235 0.85 4.61 10.59
N PRO A 236 1.05 4.52 9.28
CA PRO A 236 1.10 5.69 8.41
C PRO A 236 -0.23 6.46 8.41
N PHE A 237 -0.15 7.77 8.17
CA PHE A 237 -1.34 8.63 8.12
C PHE A 237 -1.18 9.74 7.06
N ALA A 238 -2.30 10.28 6.57
CA ALA A 238 -2.30 11.39 5.63
C ALA A 238 -2.41 12.74 6.35
N SER A 239 -1.82 13.80 5.78
CA SER A 239 -1.99 15.15 6.33
C SER A 239 -3.47 15.56 6.41
N ARG A 240 -4.29 15.15 5.42
CA ARG A 240 -5.74 15.39 5.38
C ARG A 240 -6.45 14.96 6.66
N TRP A 241 -6.12 13.78 7.19
CA TRP A 241 -6.78 13.25 8.38
C TRP A 241 -6.48 14.11 9.62
N VAL A 242 -5.26 14.63 9.73
CA VAL A 242 -4.84 15.49 10.84
C VAL A 242 -5.38 16.91 10.67
N LEU A 243 -5.16 17.53 9.51
CA LEU A 243 -5.48 18.93 9.26
C LEU A 243 -6.99 19.20 9.17
N ARG A 244 -7.81 18.18 8.86
CA ARG A 244 -9.28 18.27 9.01
C ARG A 244 -9.71 18.40 10.47
N LYS A 245 -8.94 17.87 11.43
CA LYS A 245 -9.18 18.02 12.88
C LYS A 245 -8.53 19.28 13.44
N PHE A 246 -7.33 19.61 12.97
CA PHE A 246 -6.57 20.81 13.34
C PHE A 246 -6.69 21.87 12.24
N LYS A 247 -7.90 22.39 12.02
CA LYS A 247 -8.17 23.36 10.94
C LYS A 247 -7.48 24.71 11.20
N GLY A 248 -7.26 25.46 10.12
CA GLY A 248 -6.75 26.83 10.13
C GLY A 248 -5.23 26.94 10.10
N SER A 249 -4.74 28.16 9.90
CA SER A 249 -3.32 28.49 9.73
C SER A 249 -2.45 28.02 10.91
N GLU A 250 -2.97 28.07 12.14
CA GLU A 250 -2.26 27.56 13.31
C GLU A 250 -2.05 26.04 13.28
N GLY A 251 -3.01 25.29 12.73
CA GLY A 251 -2.90 23.85 12.56
C GLY A 251 -1.86 23.49 11.50
N GLU A 252 -1.87 24.20 10.38
CA GLU A 252 -0.85 24.06 9.33
C GLU A 252 0.55 24.40 9.85
N ALA A 253 0.69 25.47 10.62
CA ALA A 253 1.96 25.85 11.26
C ALA A 253 2.45 24.77 12.24
N ALA A 254 1.54 24.22 13.06
CA ALA A 254 1.86 23.12 13.96
C ALA A 254 2.32 21.86 13.20
N PHE A 255 1.66 21.51 12.09
CA PHE A 255 2.07 20.36 11.26
C PHE A 255 3.45 20.57 10.63
N LYS A 256 3.73 21.78 10.13
CA LYS A 256 5.06 22.18 9.63
C LYS A 256 6.13 22.10 10.72
N GLU A 257 5.82 22.46 11.96
CA GLU A 257 6.72 22.29 13.10
C GLU A 257 7.05 20.80 13.36
N LEU A 258 6.06 19.91 13.29
CA LEU A 258 6.29 18.46 13.45
C LEU A 258 7.23 17.91 12.38
N LEU A 259 7.10 18.37 11.13
CA LEU A 259 7.99 17.99 10.03
C LEU A 259 9.41 18.55 10.25
N LYS A 260 9.54 19.84 10.52
CA LYS A 260 10.84 20.51 10.75
C LYS A 260 11.60 19.89 11.93
N SER A 261 10.88 19.52 12.98
CA SER A 261 11.46 18.86 14.16
C SER A 261 11.75 17.38 13.95
N LYS A 262 11.35 16.77 12.82
CA LYS A 262 11.44 15.33 12.53
C LYS A 262 10.67 14.45 13.53
N VAL A 263 9.59 14.98 14.11
CA VAL A 263 8.63 14.18 14.90
C VAL A 263 7.81 13.29 13.96
N VAL A 264 7.49 13.82 12.77
CA VAL A 264 6.87 13.05 11.69
C VAL A 264 7.72 13.18 10.43
N THR A 265 7.77 12.14 9.62
CA THR A 265 8.50 12.11 8.34
C THR A 265 7.56 11.70 7.22
N SER A 266 7.69 12.30 6.05
CA SER A 266 6.94 11.89 4.87
C SER A 266 7.64 10.74 4.15
N TYR A 267 6.85 9.85 3.57
CA TYR A 267 7.32 8.99 2.49
C TYR A 267 7.47 9.82 1.19
N PRO A 268 8.38 9.46 0.29
CA PRO A 268 8.31 9.92 -1.09
C PRO A 268 7.30 9.08 -1.86
N GLN A 269 6.78 9.64 -2.96
CA GLN A 269 6.18 8.82 -4.02
C GLN A 269 7.25 7.90 -4.60
N LEU A 270 6.88 6.69 -4.99
CA LEU A 270 7.78 5.77 -5.68
C LEU A 270 7.47 5.78 -7.17
N LEU A 271 8.47 6.14 -7.98
CA LEU A 271 8.29 6.38 -9.40
C LEU A 271 9.12 5.39 -10.19
N GLU A 272 8.53 4.74 -11.19
CA GLU A 272 9.29 3.93 -12.15
C GLU A 272 10.36 4.82 -12.80
N ARG A 273 11.63 4.37 -12.77
CA ARG A 273 12.80 5.20 -13.07
C ARG A 273 12.78 5.81 -14.46
N THR A 274 12.28 5.08 -15.45
CA THR A 274 12.13 5.53 -16.85
C THR A 274 10.74 6.10 -17.15
N ARG A 275 9.89 6.25 -16.13
CA ARG A 275 8.50 6.70 -16.24
C ARG A 275 7.62 5.77 -17.08
N GLY A 276 7.95 4.47 -17.12
CA GLY A 276 7.13 3.44 -17.73
C GLY A 276 5.84 3.16 -16.93
N MET A 277 4.82 2.63 -17.60
CA MET A 277 3.55 2.27 -16.95
C MET A 277 3.76 1.17 -15.90
N VAL A 278 3.04 1.26 -14.77
CA VAL A 278 3.12 0.31 -13.66
C VAL A 278 1.74 -0.24 -13.34
N ALA A 279 1.62 -1.56 -13.32
CA ALA A 279 0.50 -2.29 -12.73
C ALA A 279 0.93 -2.98 -11.43
N GLN A 280 -0.02 -3.12 -10.50
CA GLN A 280 0.11 -3.80 -9.20
C GLN A 280 -1.10 -4.72 -9.00
N ALA A 281 -0.87 -5.85 -8.35
CA ALA A 281 -1.91 -6.68 -7.75
C ALA A 281 -1.43 -7.10 -6.38
N GLU A 282 -2.30 -7.14 -5.37
CA GLU A 282 -1.88 -7.49 -4.02
C GLU A 282 -2.95 -8.14 -3.18
N HIS A 283 -2.53 -9.13 -2.39
CA HIS A 283 -3.32 -9.73 -1.34
C HIS A 283 -2.52 -9.88 -0.04
N SER A 284 -3.24 -9.76 1.08
CA SER A 284 -2.79 -10.22 2.39
C SER A 284 -3.10 -11.69 2.60
N VAL A 285 -2.10 -12.43 3.09
CA VAL A 285 -2.19 -13.87 3.37
C VAL A 285 -1.74 -14.19 4.79
N ILE A 286 -2.35 -15.22 5.38
CA ILE A 286 -1.92 -15.86 6.62
C ILE A 286 -1.26 -17.19 6.23
N VAL A 287 0.00 -17.41 6.61
CA VAL A 287 0.70 -18.66 6.31
C VAL A 287 0.15 -19.78 7.20
N THR A 288 -0.33 -20.86 6.57
CA THR A 288 -0.86 -22.06 7.23
C THR A 288 0.15 -23.21 7.11
N GLU A 289 -0.10 -24.35 7.76
CA GLU A 289 0.81 -25.52 7.76
C GLU A 289 1.29 -25.93 6.35
N ASP A 290 0.37 -25.99 5.37
CA ASP A 290 0.67 -26.46 4.01
C ASP A 290 0.66 -25.37 2.91
N GLY A 291 0.51 -24.09 3.28
CA GLY A 291 0.32 -23.02 2.30
C GLY A 291 -0.03 -21.67 2.91
N CYS A 292 -1.10 -21.05 2.41
CA CYS A 292 -1.65 -19.85 3.01
C CYS A 292 -3.17 -19.72 2.84
N GLU A 293 -3.79 -18.96 3.74
CA GLU A 293 -5.15 -18.45 3.64
C GLU A 293 -5.10 -17.02 3.09
N VAL A 294 -5.76 -16.76 1.96
CA VAL A 294 -5.87 -15.40 1.40
C VAL A 294 -7.03 -14.67 2.10
N THR A 295 -6.73 -13.57 2.79
CA THR A 295 -7.73 -12.87 3.62
C THR A 295 -8.53 -11.82 2.86
N THR A 296 -8.06 -11.40 1.68
CA THR A 296 -8.56 -10.23 0.94
C THR A 296 -9.25 -10.59 -0.38
N VAL A 297 -9.92 -11.75 -0.42
CA VAL A 297 -10.74 -12.24 -1.55
C VAL A 297 -12.23 -11.94 -1.38
#